data_AF-A0A7L3ZMD4-F1
#
_entry.id   AF-A0A7L3ZMD4-F1
#
_cell.length_a   1.000
_cell.length_b   1.000
_cell.length_c   1.000
_cell.angle_alpha   90.00
_cell.angle_beta   90.00
_cell.angle_gamma   90.00
#
_symmetry.space_group_name_H-M   'P 1'
#
loop_
_entity.id
_entity.type
_entity.pdbx_description
1 polymer ?
#
loop_
_entity_poly.entity_id
_entity_poly.type
_entity_poly.pdbx_seq_one_letter_code
_entity_poly.pdbx_strand_id
1 'polypeptide(L)'
;ISFNSVDSSLSSLKNCQSYINTGMDIATHVALDLVESFNDVEDVNSMESVMLEYAAMDRELNHYMRAVEETVNQIKREKPENIPDLKYLVKEKFTALESKNSHSDLQRNEKYMYFKDQLKEMRKQFCHQSDNDNEAIEQIDEDLAVTQSQMNFICPITQMEMKRPVRNKVCGHTYEEDAILKIIQTRKQQKKKVRCPKIGCSHADVKGSDLVPDEALKRAIDSQKKQ
;
A
#
# COMPACT_ATOMS: atom_id res chain seq x y z
N ILE A 1 8.30 9.96 47.19
CA ILE A 1 9.07 9.72 45.95
C ILE A 1 8.47 10.61 44.87
N SER A 2 9.28 11.43 44.20
CA SER A 2 8.82 12.26 43.07
C SER A 2 8.98 11.47 41.78
N PHE A 3 7.97 11.52 40.90
CA PHE A 3 7.96 10.83 39.60
C PHE A 3 7.96 11.82 38.42
N ASN A 4 8.24 13.10 38.65
CA ASN A 4 8.15 14.14 37.63
C ASN A 4 9.04 13.87 36.41
N SER A 5 10.22 13.25 36.59
CA SER A 5 11.10 12.86 35.48
C SER A 5 10.49 11.74 34.64
N VAL A 6 9.79 10.79 35.26
CA VAL A 6 9.08 9.71 34.56
C VAL A 6 7.88 10.28 33.79
N ASP A 7 7.12 11.18 34.40
CA ASP A 7 5.99 11.86 33.75
C ASP A 7 6.45 12.68 32.53
N SER A 8 7.61 13.34 32.63
CA SER A 8 8.24 14.04 31.49
C SER A 8 8.67 13.07 30.39
N SER A 9 9.29 11.94 30.72
CA SER A 9 9.71 10.94 29.75
C SER A 9 8.52 10.27 29.05
N LEU A 10 7.45 9.96 29.80
CA LEU A 10 6.18 9.46 29.23
C LEU A 10 5.58 10.45 28.24
N SER A 11 5.62 11.75 28.57
CA SER A 11 5.14 12.80 27.66
C SER A 11 5.96 12.85 26.37
N SER A 12 7.29 12.69 26.45
CA SER A 12 8.15 12.60 25.27
C SER A 12 7.86 11.34 24.43
N LEU A 13 7.65 10.19 25.06
CA LEU A 13 7.27 8.94 24.36
C LEU A 13 5.91 9.10 23.66
N LYS A 14 4.96 9.79 24.29
CA LYS A 14 3.68 10.12 23.66
C LYS A 14 3.84 10.98 22.42
N ASN A 15 4.79 11.93 22.44
CA ASN A 15 5.12 12.69 21.23
C ASN A 15 5.71 11.80 20.13
N CYS A 16 6.50 10.78 20.48
CA CYS A 16 7.03 9.82 19.49
C CYS A 16 5.92 9.09 18.73
N GLN A 17 4.77 8.86 19.36
CA GLN A 17 3.59 8.27 18.71
C GLN A 17 3.12 9.07 17.49
N SER A 18 3.29 10.40 17.50
CA SER A 18 2.94 11.24 16.35
C SER A 18 3.83 10.98 15.13
N TYR A 19 5.10 10.63 15.35
CA TYR A 19 6.03 10.28 14.27
C TYR A 19 5.66 8.93 13.64
N ILE A 20 5.22 7.96 14.44
CA ILE A 20 4.72 6.68 13.91
C ILE A 20 3.51 6.92 13.01
N ASN A 21 2.54 7.70 13.47
CA ASN A 21 1.36 8.06 12.68
C ASN A 21 1.74 8.78 11.38
N THR A 22 2.70 9.71 11.44
CA THR A 22 3.21 10.41 10.24
C THR A 22 3.86 9.43 9.27
N GLY A 23 4.62 8.45 9.77
CA GLY A 23 5.21 7.39 8.97
C GLY A 23 4.16 6.53 8.25
N MET A 24 3.06 6.20 8.93
CA MET A 24 1.92 5.48 8.33
C MET A 24 1.21 6.30 7.24
N ASP A 25 1.06 7.61 7.44
CA ASP A 25 0.48 8.50 6.43
C ASP A 25 1.38 8.57 5.18
N ILE A 26 2.70 8.70 5.36
CA ILE A 26 3.67 8.66 4.25
C ILE A 26 3.62 7.32 3.52
N ALA A 27 3.64 6.20 4.25
CA ALA A 27 3.56 4.87 3.67
C ALA A 27 2.29 4.68 2.83
N THR A 28 1.18 5.24 3.30
CA THR A 28 -0.08 5.25 2.56
C THR A 28 0.03 6.05 1.27
N HIS A 29 0.54 7.28 1.31
CA HIS A 29 0.72 8.09 0.10
C HIS A 29 1.63 7.43 -0.93
N VAL A 30 2.76 6.88 -0.48
CA VAL A 30 3.68 6.13 -1.35
C VAL A 30 2.96 4.95 -2.01
N ALA A 31 2.17 4.18 -1.26
CA ALA A 31 1.42 3.07 -1.84
C ALA A 31 0.37 3.52 -2.87
N LEU A 32 -0.28 4.67 -2.67
CA LEU A 32 -1.24 5.22 -3.62
C LEU A 32 -0.53 5.69 -4.91
N ASP A 33 0.61 6.36 -4.79
CA ASP A 33 1.44 6.78 -5.94
C ASP A 33 1.96 5.55 -6.73
N LEU A 34 2.32 4.48 -6.02
CA LEU A 34 2.70 3.19 -6.62
C LEU A 34 1.53 2.59 -7.42
N VAL A 35 0.30 2.64 -6.89
CA VAL A 35 -0.89 2.18 -7.62
C VAL A 35 -1.17 3.05 -8.84
N GLU A 36 -1.06 4.38 -8.74
CA GLU A 36 -1.30 5.31 -9.85
C GLU A 36 -0.28 5.12 -10.99
N SER A 37 0.97 4.81 -10.65
CA SER A 37 2.01 4.46 -11.62
C SER A 37 1.88 3.03 -12.16
N PHE A 38 0.88 2.26 -11.69
CA PHE A 38 0.67 0.82 -11.96
C PHE A 38 1.92 0.00 -11.66
N ASN A 39 2.64 0.40 -10.60
CA ASN A 39 3.81 -0.31 -10.14
C ASN A 39 3.45 -1.71 -9.63
N ASP A 40 4.44 -2.61 -9.57
CA ASP A 40 4.24 -4.03 -9.26
C ASP A 40 3.40 -4.24 -7.99
N VAL A 41 2.55 -5.27 -8.01
CA VAL A 41 1.80 -5.74 -6.84
C VAL A 41 2.77 -6.03 -5.68
N GLU A 42 4.00 -6.46 -5.98
CA GLU A 42 5.06 -6.66 -5.01
C GLU A 42 5.43 -5.37 -4.24
N ASP A 43 5.60 -4.24 -4.93
CA ASP A 43 5.95 -2.97 -4.29
C ASP A 43 4.79 -2.46 -3.41
N VAL A 44 3.55 -2.61 -3.85
CA VAL A 44 2.37 -2.25 -3.03
C VAL A 44 2.23 -3.17 -1.81
N ASN A 45 2.49 -4.47 -1.97
CA ASN A 45 2.50 -5.43 -0.86
C ASN A 45 3.62 -5.13 0.14
N SER A 46 4.78 -4.64 -0.33
CA SER A 46 5.86 -4.20 0.56
C SER A 46 5.39 -3.06 1.47
N MET A 47 4.58 -2.14 0.96
CA MET A 47 4.00 -1.06 1.76
C MET A 47 2.98 -1.56 2.77
N GLU A 48 2.25 -2.64 2.48
CA GLU A 48 1.37 -3.30 3.45
C GLU A 48 2.16 -3.88 4.63
N SER A 49 3.32 -4.49 4.37
CA SER A 49 4.25 -4.95 5.42
C SER A 49 4.73 -3.80 6.30
N VAL A 50 5.18 -2.70 5.68
CA VAL A 50 5.62 -1.50 6.40
C VAL A 50 4.52 -0.92 7.29
N MET A 51 3.26 -0.93 6.82
CA MET A 51 2.12 -0.49 7.62
C MET A 51 1.87 -1.38 8.84
N LEU A 52 2.02 -2.70 8.71
CA LEU A 52 1.92 -3.64 9.83
C LEU A 52 3.07 -3.47 10.83
N GLU A 53 4.29 -3.19 10.36
CA GLU A 53 5.45 -2.88 11.21
C GLU A 53 5.21 -1.61 12.04
N TYR A 54 4.68 -0.55 11.43
CA TYR A 54 4.30 0.66 12.17
C TYR A 54 3.18 0.40 13.18
N ALA A 55 2.15 -0.39 12.83
CA ALA A 55 1.10 -0.76 13.76
C ALA A 55 1.63 -1.58 14.94
N ALA A 56 2.59 -2.48 14.69
CA ALA A 56 3.26 -3.25 15.74
C ALA A 56 4.10 -2.35 16.66
N MET A 57 4.85 -1.41 16.09
CA MET A 57 5.65 -0.43 16.83
C MET A 57 4.77 0.49 17.70
N ASP A 58 3.64 0.97 17.18
CA ASP A 58 2.68 1.78 17.94
C ASP A 58 2.12 0.99 19.13
N ARG A 59 1.74 -0.27 18.91
CA ARG A 59 1.25 -1.15 19.98
C ARG A 59 2.32 -1.39 21.05
N GLU A 60 3.55 -1.68 20.66
CA GLU A 60 4.67 -1.89 21.58
C GLU A 60 4.93 -0.64 22.44
N LEU A 61 4.98 0.53 21.80
CA LEU A 61 5.16 1.81 22.49
C LEU A 61 4.03 2.07 23.50
N ASN A 62 2.77 1.84 23.11
CA ASN A 62 1.61 1.98 23.98
C ASN A 62 1.67 1.00 25.17
N HIS A 63 2.06 -0.26 24.93
CA HIS A 63 2.23 -1.25 25.99
C HIS A 63 3.31 -0.82 27.00
N TYR A 64 4.43 -0.31 26.51
CA TYR A 64 5.52 0.16 27.35
C TYR A 64 5.09 1.35 28.20
N MET A 65 4.47 2.37 27.59
CA MET A 65 3.93 3.53 28.30
C MET A 65 2.94 3.11 29.39
N ARG A 66 2.00 2.22 29.06
CA ARG A 66 1.01 1.70 29.99
C ARG A 66 1.65 0.93 31.15
N ALA A 67 2.65 0.10 30.89
CA ALA A 67 3.37 -0.63 31.94
C ALA A 67 4.09 0.32 32.93
N VAL A 68 4.69 1.40 32.41
CA VAL A 68 5.30 2.46 33.22
C VAL A 68 4.24 3.20 34.05
N GLU A 69 3.15 3.65 33.43
CA GLU A 69 2.05 4.33 34.12
C GLU A 69 1.43 3.47 35.22
N GLU A 70 1.11 2.21 34.92
CA GLU A 70 0.55 1.26 35.89
C GLU A 70 1.51 1.02 37.07
N THR A 71 2.82 0.94 36.82
CA THR A 71 3.83 0.78 37.88
C THR A 71 3.92 2.02 38.75
N VAL A 72 4.03 3.20 38.14
CA VAL A 72 4.09 4.48 38.87
C VAL A 72 2.83 4.68 39.72
N ASN A 73 1.65 4.41 39.16
CA ASN A 73 0.37 4.54 39.86
C ASN A 73 0.24 3.56 41.02
N GLN A 74 0.74 2.33 40.86
CA GLN A 74 0.78 1.34 41.94
C GLN A 74 1.63 1.83 43.12
N ILE A 75 2.86 2.31 42.87
CA ILE A 75 3.75 2.81 43.94
C ILE A 75 3.18 4.05 44.61
N LYS A 76 2.57 4.97 43.85
CA LYS A 76 1.89 6.16 44.40
C LYS A 76 0.74 5.77 45.35
N ARG A 77 0.02 4.68 45.06
CA ARG A 77 -1.13 4.22 45.85
C ARG A 77 -0.71 3.41 47.07
N GLU A 78 0.15 2.41 46.89
CA GLU A 78 0.56 1.47 47.95
C GLU A 78 1.52 2.09 48.96
N LYS A 79 2.31 3.09 48.53
CA LYS A 79 3.33 3.76 49.36
C LYS A 79 4.18 2.76 50.18
N PRO A 80 4.82 1.78 49.52
CA PRO A 80 5.56 0.74 50.21
C PRO A 80 6.72 1.34 51.03
N GLU A 81 7.02 0.71 52.18
CA GLU A 81 8.14 1.12 53.05
C GLU A 81 9.49 0.98 52.33
N ASN A 82 9.65 -0.07 51.52
CA ASN A 82 10.82 -0.30 50.66
C ASN A 82 10.42 -0.19 49.20
N ILE A 83 11.20 0.58 48.42
CA ILE A 83 10.96 0.75 46.99
C ILE A 83 11.32 -0.56 46.28
N PRO A 84 10.36 -1.23 45.59
CA PRO A 84 10.66 -2.43 44.82
C PRO A 84 11.46 -2.10 43.56
N ASP A 85 12.00 -3.12 42.89
CA ASP A 85 12.66 -2.95 41.60
C ASP A 85 11.65 -2.52 40.53
N LEU A 86 11.59 -1.21 40.28
CA LEU A 86 10.69 -0.61 39.31
C LEU A 86 10.95 -1.11 37.89
N LYS A 87 12.22 -1.38 37.55
CA LYS A 87 12.59 -1.88 36.23
C LYS A 87 12.02 -3.28 36.02
N TYR A 88 12.12 -4.13 37.04
CA TYR A 88 11.52 -5.46 37.02
C TYR A 88 9.99 -5.39 36.87
N LEU A 89 9.31 -4.56 37.68
CA LEU A 89 7.85 -4.41 37.64
C LEU A 89 7.34 -3.90 36.29
N VAL A 90 8.00 -2.90 35.70
CA VAL A 90 7.65 -2.41 34.36
C VAL A 90 7.82 -3.53 33.33
N LYS A 91 8.93 -4.27 33.39
CA LYS A 91 9.20 -5.36 32.46
C LYS A 91 8.16 -6.48 32.59
N GLU A 92 7.80 -6.86 33.81
CA GLU A 92 6.77 -7.87 34.08
C GLU A 92 5.42 -7.46 33.49
N LYS A 93 4.95 -6.23 33.77
CA LYS A 93 3.68 -5.72 33.23
C LYS A 93 3.72 -5.61 31.70
N PHE A 94 4.82 -5.15 31.14
CA PHE A 94 5.01 -5.06 29.70
C PHE A 94 4.92 -6.44 29.04
N THR A 95 5.67 -7.43 29.52
CA THR A 95 5.60 -8.81 28.98
C THR A 95 4.21 -9.44 29.16
N ALA A 96 3.49 -9.12 30.24
CA ALA A 96 2.11 -9.57 30.44
C ALA A 96 1.08 -8.91 29.49
N LEU A 97 1.36 -7.69 29.01
CA LEU A 97 0.60 -7.06 27.94
C LEU A 97 0.95 -7.69 26.59
N GLU A 98 2.24 -7.91 26.32
CA GLU A 98 2.70 -8.52 25.07
C GLU A 98 2.23 -9.96 24.87
N SER A 99 2.14 -10.76 25.94
CA SER A 99 1.70 -12.15 25.85
C SER A 99 0.24 -12.32 25.39
N LYS A 100 -0.53 -11.23 25.39
CA LYS A 100 -1.93 -11.19 24.92
C LYS A 100 -2.04 -10.73 23.47
N ASN A 101 -0.94 -10.32 22.85
CA ASN A 101 -0.93 -9.82 21.48
C ASN A 101 -1.30 -10.92 20.49
N SER A 102 -2.10 -10.55 19.49
CA SER A 102 -2.31 -11.36 18.30
C SER A 102 -1.96 -10.56 17.04
N HIS A 103 -1.75 -11.27 15.93
CA HIS A 103 -1.52 -10.64 14.63
C HIS A 103 -2.79 -9.95 14.11
N SER A 104 -3.98 -10.51 14.40
CA SER A 104 -5.26 -9.92 13.98
C SER A 104 -5.53 -8.57 14.64
N ASP A 105 -4.94 -8.28 15.80
CA ASP A 105 -5.02 -6.95 16.41
C ASP A 105 -4.35 -5.87 15.56
N LEU A 106 -3.27 -6.20 14.85
CA LEU A 106 -2.58 -5.26 13.95
C LEU A 106 -3.46 -4.89 12.76
N GLN A 107 -4.21 -5.88 12.24
CA GLN A 107 -5.12 -5.69 11.11
C GLN A 107 -6.35 -4.84 11.46
N ARG A 108 -6.65 -4.68 12.76
CA ARG A 108 -7.72 -3.80 13.27
C ARG A 108 -7.25 -2.37 13.53
N ASN A 109 -5.97 -2.07 13.33
CA ASN A 109 -5.47 -0.71 13.48
C ASN A 109 -6.19 0.24 12.49
N GLU A 110 -6.69 1.37 12.99
CA GLU A 110 -7.52 2.29 12.20
C GLU A 110 -6.79 2.83 10.95
N LYS A 111 -5.50 3.16 11.08
CA LYS A 111 -4.67 3.65 9.97
C LYS A 111 -4.39 2.55 8.94
N TYR A 112 -4.21 1.31 9.41
CA TYR A 112 -4.07 0.15 8.53
C TYR A 112 -5.35 -0.15 7.75
N MET A 113 -6.51 -0.12 8.41
CA MET A 113 -7.80 -0.29 7.74
C MET A 113 -8.04 0.80 6.70
N TYR A 114 -7.79 2.06 7.07
CA TYR A 114 -7.88 3.19 6.16
C TYR A 114 -6.97 3.04 4.92
N PHE A 115 -5.74 2.57 5.13
CA PHE A 115 -4.82 2.24 4.04
C PHE A 115 -5.39 1.19 3.09
N LYS A 116 -5.91 0.06 3.61
CA LYS A 116 -6.52 -1.00 2.79
C LYS A 116 -7.73 -0.50 2.02
N ASP A 117 -8.56 0.33 2.64
CA ASP A 117 -9.74 0.92 2.01
C ASP A 117 -9.35 1.86 0.86
N GLN A 118 -8.38 2.76 1.08
CA GLN A 118 -7.90 3.65 0.02
C GLN A 118 -7.30 2.89 -1.17
N LEU A 119 -6.51 1.84 -0.91
CA LEU A 119 -5.98 0.99 -1.99
C LEU A 119 -7.10 0.31 -2.78
N LYS A 120 -8.14 -0.17 -2.10
CA LYS A 120 -9.30 -0.79 -2.75
C LYS A 120 -10.04 0.21 -3.64
N GLU A 121 -10.29 1.42 -3.16
CA GLU A 121 -10.96 2.46 -3.94
C GLU A 121 -10.13 2.92 -5.13
N MET A 122 -8.81 3.11 -4.97
CA MET A 122 -7.93 3.46 -6.08
C MET A 122 -7.92 2.37 -7.15
N ARG A 123 -7.78 1.10 -6.75
CA ARG A 123 -7.80 -0.03 -7.70
C ARG A 123 -9.10 -0.08 -8.52
N LYS A 124 -10.27 0.23 -7.92
CA LYS A 124 -11.54 0.32 -8.67
C LYS A 124 -11.55 1.43 -9.74
N GLN A 125 -10.89 2.55 -9.47
CA GLN A 125 -10.84 3.69 -10.39
C GLN A 125 -9.91 3.44 -11.58
N PHE A 126 -8.78 2.76 -11.35
CA PHE A 126 -7.80 2.46 -12.40
C PHE A 126 -8.07 1.15 -13.14
N CYS A 127 -8.75 0.18 -12.51
CA CYS A 127 -9.23 -1.05 -13.13
C CYS A 127 -10.71 -0.92 -13.50
N HIS A 128 -11.03 -0.13 -14.54
CA HIS A 128 -12.32 -0.27 -15.20
C HIS A 128 -12.44 -1.65 -15.87
N GLN A 129 -13.16 -2.55 -15.19
CA GLN A 129 -13.87 -3.72 -15.72
C GLN A 129 -13.37 -4.24 -17.07
N SER A 130 -12.32 -5.06 -17.05
CA SER A 130 -12.30 -6.22 -17.93
C SER A 130 -12.79 -7.41 -17.13
N ASP A 131 -13.97 -7.86 -17.53
CA ASP A 131 -14.64 -9.10 -17.20
C ASP A 131 -15.71 -9.02 -16.09
N ASN A 132 -16.93 -9.24 -16.60
CA ASN A 132 -18.19 -9.43 -15.93
C ASN A 132 -18.13 -10.77 -15.17
N ASP A 133 -18.30 -10.77 -13.85
CA ASP A 133 -19.30 -11.60 -13.19
C ASP A 133 -19.52 -11.20 -11.72
N ASN A 134 -20.78 -10.88 -11.46
CA ASN A 134 -21.62 -10.95 -10.26
C ASN A 134 -21.05 -10.87 -8.82
N GLU A 135 -21.65 -9.90 -8.12
CA GLU A 135 -22.17 -9.90 -6.74
C GLU A 135 -21.75 -10.96 -5.72
N ALA A 136 -21.49 -10.42 -4.53
CA ALA A 136 -21.87 -10.89 -3.19
C ALA A 136 -20.68 -11.08 -2.25
N ILE A 137 -20.74 -10.28 -1.19
CA ILE A 137 -19.96 -10.35 0.03
C ILE A 137 -20.16 -11.74 0.64
N GLU A 138 -19.10 -12.40 1.10
CA GLU A 138 -18.93 -12.88 2.48
C GLU A 138 -17.77 -13.87 2.57
N GLN A 139 -17.20 -13.90 3.76
CA GLN A 139 -16.15 -14.80 4.23
C GLN A 139 -16.38 -16.23 3.73
N ILE A 140 -15.39 -16.82 3.06
CA ILE A 140 -15.07 -18.24 3.18
C ILE A 140 -13.59 -18.43 2.84
N ASP A 141 -12.98 -19.25 3.70
CA ASP A 141 -11.65 -19.82 3.72
C ASP A 141 -11.32 -20.68 2.48
N GLU A 142 -10.03 -20.87 2.24
CA GLU A 142 -9.38 -21.87 1.39
C GLU A 142 -9.81 -22.01 -0.10
N ASP A 143 -8.80 -22.01 -0.98
CA ASP A 143 -8.85 -22.39 -2.40
C ASP A 143 -9.46 -21.41 -3.42
N LEU A 144 -9.21 -20.11 -3.27
CA LEU A 144 -9.22 -19.22 -4.44
C LEU A 144 -7.90 -19.39 -5.20
N ALA A 145 -7.90 -20.18 -6.27
CA ALA A 145 -6.83 -20.16 -7.26
C ALA A 145 -6.69 -18.72 -7.78
N VAL A 146 -5.68 -18.02 -7.27
CA VAL A 146 -5.23 -16.73 -7.80
C VAL A 146 -4.81 -16.99 -9.24
N THR A 147 -5.71 -16.77 -10.18
CA THR A 147 -5.30 -16.65 -11.57
C THR A 147 -4.49 -15.37 -11.62
N GLN A 148 -3.17 -15.51 -11.61
CA GLN A 148 -2.25 -14.44 -11.93
C GLN A 148 -2.76 -13.84 -13.24
N SER A 149 -3.28 -12.61 -13.20
CA SER A 149 -3.63 -11.87 -14.40
C SER A 149 -2.34 -11.77 -15.21
N GLN A 150 -2.15 -12.67 -16.18
CA GLN A 150 -0.93 -12.69 -16.98
C GLN A 150 -0.84 -11.32 -17.67
N MET A 151 0.12 -10.51 -17.24
CA MET A 151 0.37 -9.21 -17.86
C MET A 151 0.64 -9.46 -19.34
N ASN A 152 -0.22 -8.92 -20.21
CA ASN A 152 -0.07 -9.13 -21.64
C ASN A 152 1.06 -8.23 -22.16
N PHE A 153 2.24 -8.80 -22.37
CA PHE A 153 3.40 -8.10 -22.93
C PHE A 153 3.29 -7.86 -24.45
N ILE A 154 2.28 -8.43 -25.11
CA ILE A 154 2.09 -8.33 -26.56
C ILE A 154 1.36 -7.04 -26.92
N CYS A 155 2.00 -6.23 -27.76
CA CYS A 155 1.42 -5.02 -28.30
C CYS A 155 0.24 -5.34 -29.25
N PRO A 156 -0.94 -4.72 -29.08
CA PRO A 156 -2.09 -4.97 -29.95
C PRO A 156 -1.90 -4.43 -31.39
N ILE A 157 -0.89 -3.57 -31.62
CA ILE A 157 -0.57 -3.01 -32.95
C ILE A 157 0.44 -3.89 -33.70
N THR A 158 1.56 -4.21 -33.04
CA THR A 158 2.66 -4.95 -33.68
C THR A 158 2.49 -6.46 -33.55
N GLN A 159 1.63 -6.92 -32.63
CA GLN A 159 1.47 -8.34 -32.28
C GLN A 159 2.80 -8.98 -31.82
N MET A 160 3.72 -8.16 -31.34
CA MET A 160 5.01 -8.55 -30.78
C MET A 160 5.12 -8.06 -29.35
N GLU A 161 6.03 -8.66 -28.59
CA GLU A 161 6.40 -8.18 -27.26
C GLU A 161 6.86 -6.71 -27.30
N MET A 162 6.36 -5.90 -26.37
CA MET A 162 6.70 -4.49 -26.28
C MET A 162 8.15 -4.29 -25.83
N LYS A 163 8.82 -3.29 -26.39
CA LYS A 163 10.15 -2.81 -25.98
C LYS A 163 10.07 -1.46 -25.30
N ARG A 164 9.22 -0.57 -25.81
CA ARG A 164 8.94 0.75 -25.23
C ARG A 164 7.44 0.87 -25.00
N PRO A 165 6.89 0.23 -23.95
CA PRO A 165 5.48 0.29 -23.69
C PRO A 165 5.07 1.72 -23.28
N VAL A 166 4.01 2.25 -23.90
CA VAL A 166 3.34 3.50 -23.52
C VAL A 166 1.86 3.26 -23.29
N ARG A 167 1.33 3.84 -22.21
CA ARG A 167 -0.06 3.71 -21.80
C ARG A 167 -0.86 4.96 -22.14
N ASN A 168 -2.05 4.77 -22.68
CA ASN A 168 -3.00 5.87 -22.85
C ASN A 168 -3.73 6.16 -21.53
N LYS A 169 -3.53 7.33 -20.95
CA LYS A 169 -4.15 7.75 -19.67
C LYS A 169 -5.67 7.86 -19.68
N VAL A 170 -6.31 7.92 -20.86
CA VAL A 170 -7.76 8.04 -21.01
C VAL A 170 -8.46 6.67 -20.98
N CYS A 171 -7.85 5.64 -21.55
CA CYS A 171 -8.46 4.31 -21.67
C CYS A 171 -7.66 3.16 -21.07
N GLY A 172 -6.49 3.43 -20.49
CA GLY A 172 -5.64 2.45 -19.81
C GLY A 172 -4.88 1.47 -20.72
N HIS A 173 -5.08 1.50 -22.03
CA HIS A 173 -4.44 0.54 -22.94
C HIS A 173 -2.98 0.90 -23.25
N THR A 174 -2.15 -0.14 -23.31
CA THR A 174 -0.71 -0.04 -23.58
C THR A 174 -0.36 -0.48 -25.00
N TYR A 175 0.65 0.17 -25.58
CA TYR A 175 1.13 -0.06 -26.94
C TYR A 175 2.65 0.04 -27.00
N GLU A 176 3.25 -0.51 -28.06
CA GLU A 176 4.60 -0.14 -28.47
C GLU A 176 4.62 1.33 -28.92
N GLU A 177 5.49 2.14 -28.31
CA GLU A 177 5.57 3.59 -28.51
C GLU A 177 5.71 3.98 -29.98
N ASP A 178 6.70 3.41 -30.66
CA ASP A 178 7.00 3.75 -32.05
C ASP A 178 5.80 3.39 -32.97
N ALA A 179 5.07 2.32 -32.62
CA ALA A 179 3.92 1.85 -33.40
C ALA A 179 2.71 2.79 -33.25
N ILE A 180 2.35 3.18 -32.03
CA ILE A 180 1.20 4.07 -31.81
C ILE A 180 1.48 5.48 -32.34
N LEU A 181 2.70 6.01 -32.14
CA LEU A 181 3.08 7.32 -32.66
C LEU A 181 3.02 7.38 -34.19
N LYS A 182 3.43 6.30 -34.88
CA LYS A 182 3.31 6.20 -36.34
C LYS A 182 1.85 6.23 -36.82
N ILE A 183 0.94 5.54 -36.12
CA ILE A 183 -0.50 5.59 -36.43
C ILE A 183 -1.04 7.01 -36.23
N ILE A 184 -0.68 7.66 -35.11
CA ILE A 184 -1.11 9.03 -34.82
C ILE A 184 -0.64 9.99 -35.90
N GLN A 185 0.64 9.93 -36.27
CA GLN A 185 1.22 10.78 -37.30
C GLN A 185 0.53 10.57 -38.67
N THR A 186 0.31 9.32 -39.06
CA THR A 186 -0.34 8.97 -40.34
C THR A 186 -1.78 9.50 -40.39
N ARG A 187 -2.54 9.33 -39.31
CA ARG A 187 -3.94 9.80 -39.23
C ARG A 187 -4.03 11.32 -39.18
N LYS A 188 -3.09 11.99 -38.50
CA LYS A 188 -2.99 13.45 -38.46
C LYS A 188 -2.77 14.04 -39.87
N GLN A 189 -1.92 13.42 -40.69
CA GLN A 189 -1.74 13.82 -42.10
C GLN A 189 -3.04 13.68 -42.91
N GLN A 190 -3.84 12.67 -42.61
CA GLN A 190 -5.16 12.45 -43.22
C GLN A 190 -6.28 13.31 -42.61
N LYS A 191 -5.98 14.21 -41.66
CA LYS A 191 -6.95 14.99 -40.89
C LYS A 191 -8.03 14.12 -40.20
N LYS A 192 -7.66 12.90 -39.79
CA LYS A 192 -8.55 11.94 -39.10
C LYS A 192 -8.12 11.76 -37.65
N LYS A 193 -9.09 11.50 -36.78
CA LYS A 193 -8.84 11.05 -35.40
C LYS A 193 -8.37 9.61 -35.37
N VAL A 194 -7.65 9.26 -34.30
CA VAL A 194 -7.10 7.92 -34.07
C VAL A 194 -8.01 7.22 -33.07
N ARG A 195 -8.56 6.08 -33.46
CA ARG A 195 -9.25 5.20 -32.52
C ARG A 195 -8.24 4.35 -31.77
N CYS A 196 -8.56 4.03 -30.51
CA CYS A 196 -7.81 3.07 -29.72
C CYS A 196 -7.61 1.78 -30.53
N PRO A 197 -6.35 1.33 -30.74
CA PRO A 197 -6.08 0.09 -31.47
C PRO A 197 -6.54 -1.18 -30.74
N LYS A 198 -6.84 -1.12 -29.44
CA LYS A 198 -7.41 -2.27 -28.72
C LYS A 198 -8.84 -2.50 -29.22
N ILE A 199 -9.09 -3.73 -29.67
CA ILE A 199 -10.42 -4.19 -30.10
C ILE A 199 -11.42 -4.01 -28.94
N GLY A 200 -12.60 -3.48 -29.26
CA GLY A 200 -13.68 -3.26 -28.29
C GLY A 200 -13.59 -1.95 -27.49
N CYS A 201 -12.48 -1.22 -27.56
CA CYS A 201 -12.37 0.06 -26.88
C CYS A 201 -13.17 1.16 -27.60
N SER A 202 -14.00 1.90 -26.86
CA SER A 202 -14.84 2.99 -27.38
C SER A 202 -14.06 4.31 -27.59
N HIS A 203 -12.85 4.43 -27.03
CA HIS A 203 -12.07 5.65 -27.10
C HIS A 203 -11.57 5.93 -28.54
N ALA A 204 -12.00 7.05 -29.11
CA ALA A 204 -11.88 7.35 -30.54
C ALA A 204 -10.98 8.55 -30.91
N ASP A 205 -10.30 9.15 -29.93
CA ASP A 205 -9.50 10.38 -30.12
C ASP A 205 -8.14 10.30 -29.39
N VAL A 206 -7.36 9.25 -29.66
CA VAL A 206 -6.03 9.04 -29.07
C VAL A 206 -5.05 10.12 -29.56
N LYS A 207 -4.39 10.81 -28.63
CA LYS A 207 -3.35 11.81 -28.93
C LYS A 207 -2.01 11.43 -28.30
N GLY A 208 -0.92 11.94 -28.86
CA GLY A 208 0.41 11.74 -28.29
C GLY A 208 0.54 12.28 -26.86
N SER A 209 -0.19 13.35 -26.52
CA SER A 209 -0.27 13.91 -25.17
C SER A 209 -0.97 13.02 -24.13
N ASP A 210 -1.68 11.99 -24.60
CA ASP A 210 -2.38 11.04 -23.75
C ASP A 210 -1.52 9.82 -23.45
N LEU A 211 -0.39 9.67 -24.15
CA LEU A 211 0.53 8.55 -24.00
C LEU A 211 1.60 8.91 -22.97
N VAL A 212 1.76 8.04 -21.97
CA VAL A 212 2.77 8.14 -20.93
C VAL A 212 3.60 6.86 -20.94
N PRO A 213 4.94 6.92 -20.78
CA PRO A 213 5.77 5.72 -20.62
C PRO A 213 5.24 4.81 -19.52
N ASP A 214 5.13 3.51 -19.82
CA ASP A 214 4.70 2.48 -18.88
C ASP A 214 5.94 1.80 -18.28
N GLU A 215 6.63 2.50 -17.38
CA GLU A 215 7.88 2.04 -16.76
C GLU A 215 7.69 0.78 -15.90
N ALA A 216 6.47 0.55 -15.41
CA ALA A 216 6.13 -0.68 -14.69
C ALA A 216 6.07 -1.87 -15.66
N LEU A 217 5.32 -1.77 -16.76
CA LEU A 217 5.26 -2.83 -17.76
C LEU A 217 6.63 -3.11 -18.39
N LYS A 218 7.42 -2.06 -18.61
CA LYS A 218 8.79 -2.20 -19.11
C LYS A 218 9.68 -2.99 -18.15
N ARG A 219 9.63 -2.69 -16.84
CA ARG A 219 10.36 -3.44 -15.82
C ARG A 219 9.93 -4.92 -15.77
N ALA A 220 8.62 -5.19 -15.86
CA ALA A 220 8.11 -6.56 -15.88
C ALA A 220 8.64 -7.36 -17.09
N ILE A 221 8.62 -6.74 -18.28
CA ILE A 221 9.18 -7.31 -19.52
C ILE A 221 10.68 -7.59 -19.38
N ASP A 222 11.43 -6.64 -18.84
CA ASP A 222 12.89 -6.78 -18.67
C ASP A 222 13.26 -7.84 -17.61
N SER A 223 12.45 -8.01 -16.57
CA SER A 223 12.63 -9.04 -15.55
C SER A 223 12.38 -10.44 -16.10
N GLN A 224 11.39 -10.65 -16.97
CA GLN A 224 11.14 -11.94 -17.61
C GLN A 224 12.32 -12.38 -18.49
N LYS A 225 13.00 -11.45 -19.16
CA LYS A 225 14.17 -11.73 -20.02
C LYS A 225 15.44 -12.13 -19.25
N LYS A 226 15.48 -11.89 -17.94
CA LYS A 226 16.63 -12.20 -17.07
C LYS A 226 16.53 -13.59 -16.43
N GLN A 227 15.39 -14.26 -16.54
CA GLN A 227 15.18 -15.66 -16.13
C GLN A 227 15.54 -16.60 -17.28
#